data_AF-A0A2M7HBK7-F1
#
_entry.id   AF-A0A2M7HBK7-F1
#
_cell.length_a   1.000
_cell.length_b   1.000
_cell.length_c   1.000
_cell.angle_alpha   90.00
_cell.angle_beta   90.00
_cell.angle_gamma   90.00
#
_symmetry.space_group_name_H-M   'P 1'
#
loop_
_entity.id
_entity.type
_entity.pdbx_description
1 polymer ?
#
loop_
_entity_poly.entity_id
_entity_poly.type
_entity_poly.pdbx_seq_one_letter_code
_entity_poly.pdbx_strand_id
1 'polypeptide(L)'
;MIAINHQEKEELKKAVEFDLKEKRAAEKNIPAQKVKSGKGLFYGFIAVAVLGIGFNLYVLYQDRTQASAADVAKTPAMSSQLAGIRLCRHRLTALSEAVVAYQNELEAMPENLDDLKPRLDSQDITRDPVSGLEYRFAKDAGGGLVLQCPSPSAHGVESIEVQPGKAAVVKYLELGNR
;
A
#
# COMPACT_ATOMS: atom_id res chain seq x y z
N MET A 1 -7.45 28.86 10.85
CA MET A 1 -7.19 30.04 10.01
C MET A 1 -5.78 30.52 10.31
N ILE A 2 -4.84 30.34 9.39
CA ILE A 2 -3.44 30.73 9.59
C ILE A 2 -3.30 32.19 9.11
N ALA A 3 -3.16 33.11 10.06
CA ALA A 3 -2.92 34.52 9.78
C ALA A 3 -1.44 34.71 9.42
N ILE A 4 -1.13 34.77 8.14
CA ILE A 4 0.22 35.05 7.65
C ILE A 4 0.54 36.52 7.94
N ASN A 5 1.66 36.76 8.61
CA ASN A 5 2.11 38.07 9.06
C ASN A 5 2.39 38.98 7.85
N HIS A 6 2.00 40.25 7.95
CA HIS A 6 2.12 41.25 6.87
C HIS A 6 3.55 41.37 6.32
N GLN A 7 4.56 41.09 7.15
CA GLN A 7 5.96 41.14 6.78
C GLN A 7 6.38 40.02 5.81
N GLU A 8 5.89 38.79 5.97
CA GLU A 8 6.17 37.69 5.03
C GLU A 8 5.55 37.92 3.65
N LYS A 9 4.41 38.62 3.60
CA LYS A 9 3.71 38.90 2.35
C LYS A 9 4.49 39.87 1.45
N GLU A 10 5.25 40.78 2.04
CA GLU A 10 6.11 41.72 1.31
C GLU A 10 7.40 41.07 0.81
N GLU A 11 7.98 40.15 1.59
CA GLU A 11 9.15 39.34 1.19
C GLU A 11 8.80 38.44 -0.01
N LEU A 12 7.64 37.78 0.02
CA LEU A 12 7.19 36.91 -1.07
C LEU A 12 6.98 37.67 -2.39
N LYS A 13 6.44 38.89 -2.32
CA LYS A 13 6.26 39.74 -3.52
C LYS A 13 7.60 40.10 -4.15
N LYS A 14 8.60 40.46 -3.35
CA LYS A 14 9.93 40.80 -3.85
C LYS A 14 10.62 39.61 -4.51
N ALA A 15 10.48 38.42 -3.93
CA ALA A 15 11.02 37.19 -4.50
C ALA A 15 10.39 36.85 -5.87
N VAL A 16 9.06 36.99 -5.98
CA VAL A 16 8.35 36.73 -7.26
C VAL A 16 8.71 37.76 -8.33
N GLU A 17 8.89 39.03 -7.97
CA GLU A 17 9.24 40.07 -8.94
C GLU A 17 10.67 39.92 -9.48
N PHE A 18 11.59 39.43 -8.64
CA PHE A 18 12.96 39.13 -9.06
C PHE A 18 13.00 37.97 -10.07
N ASP A 19 12.31 36.87 -9.77
CA ASP A 19 12.24 35.68 -10.64
C ASP A 19 11.56 35.99 -12.00
N LEU A 20 10.57 36.89 -12.00
CA LEU A 20 9.91 37.34 -13.23
C LEU A 20 10.83 38.20 -14.12
N LYS A 21 11.70 39.02 -13.52
CA LYS A 21 12.68 39.83 -14.25
C LYS A 21 13.80 38.97 -14.84
N GLU A 22 14.23 37.94 -14.12
CA GLU A 22 15.22 36.98 -14.61
C GLU A 22 14.70 36.18 -15.82
N LYS A 23 13.46 35.69 -15.75
CA LYS A 23 12.82 34.98 -16.88
C LYS A 23 12.67 35.86 -18.12
N ARG A 24 12.35 37.14 -17.95
CA ARG A 24 12.28 38.10 -19.08
C ARG A 24 13.65 38.47 -19.66
N ALA A 25 14.72 38.38 -18.88
CA ALA A 25 16.08 38.58 -19.39
C ALA A 25 16.59 37.35 -20.16
N ALA A 26 16.20 36.14 -19.74
CA ALA A 26 16.56 34.89 -20.42
C ALA A 26 15.85 34.73 -21.79
N GLU A 27 14.64 35.25 -21.94
CA GLU A 27 13.86 35.12 -23.19
C GLU A 27 14.40 35.97 -24.35
N LYS A 28 15.20 37.01 -24.07
CA LYS A 28 15.71 37.93 -25.11
C LYS A 28 16.97 37.44 -25.84
N ASN A 29 17.57 36.33 -25.41
CA ASN A 29 18.84 35.82 -25.97
C ASN A 29 18.69 34.47 -26.69
N ILE A 30 17.50 34.12 -27.19
CA ILE A 30 17.34 32.93 -28.02
C ILE A 30 17.64 33.32 -29.48
N PRO A 31 18.78 32.90 -30.07
CA PRO A 31 19.04 33.16 -31.48
C PRO A 31 17.98 32.44 -32.32
N ALA A 32 17.33 33.19 -33.21
CA ALA A 32 16.35 32.64 -34.15
C ALA A 32 17.01 31.61 -35.06
N GLN A 33 16.91 30.33 -34.71
CA GLN A 33 17.33 29.24 -35.57
C GLN A 33 16.40 29.18 -36.78
N LYS A 34 16.96 29.51 -37.95
CA LYS A 34 16.28 29.42 -39.24
C LYS A 34 16.16 27.94 -39.63
N VAL A 35 15.11 27.26 -39.16
CA VAL A 35 14.87 25.85 -39.50
C VAL A 35 14.43 25.76 -40.96
N LYS A 36 15.28 25.20 -41.83
CA LYS A 36 14.90 24.83 -43.20
C LYS A 36 13.81 23.76 -43.13
N SER A 37 12.62 24.11 -43.61
CA SER A 37 11.45 23.24 -43.75
C SER A 37 11.74 22.07 -44.71
N GLY A 38 12.25 20.97 -44.16
CA GLY A 38 12.29 19.67 -44.81
C GLY A 38 11.00 18.91 -44.52
N LYS A 39 10.00 19.07 -45.39
CA LYS A 39 8.65 18.47 -45.23
C LYS A 39 8.65 16.95 -45.04
N GLY A 40 9.72 16.23 -45.36
CA GLY A 40 9.80 14.77 -45.22
C GLY A 40 9.98 14.24 -43.80
N LEU A 41 10.61 15.01 -42.88
CA LEU A 41 10.96 14.48 -41.55
C LEU A 41 9.77 14.48 -40.59
N PHE A 42 8.85 15.45 -40.72
CA PHE A 42 7.68 15.58 -39.84
C PHE A 42 6.67 14.42 -40.03
N TYR A 43 6.46 13.93 -41.25
CA TYR A 43 5.56 12.80 -41.50
C TYR A 43 6.08 11.49 -40.90
N GLY A 44 7.40 11.30 -40.83
CA GLY A 44 8.02 10.13 -40.19
C GLY A 44 7.73 10.07 -38.69
N PHE A 45 7.89 11.19 -37.97
CA PHE A 45 7.61 11.25 -36.53
C PHE A 45 6.11 11.07 -36.22
N ILE A 46 5.22 11.62 -37.04
CA ILE A 46 3.77 11.45 -36.86
C ILE A 46 3.36 9.98 -37.05
N ALA A 47 3.91 9.29 -38.06
CA ALA A 47 3.60 7.88 -38.31
C ALA A 47 4.03 6.96 -37.14
N VAL A 48 5.22 7.19 -36.57
CA VAL A 48 5.71 6.40 -35.43
C VAL A 48 4.88 6.65 -34.17
N ALA A 49 4.47 7.90 -33.91
CA ALA A 49 3.62 8.22 -32.76
C ALA A 49 2.24 7.56 -32.85
N VAL A 50 1.60 7.57 -34.03
CA VAL A 50 0.30 6.92 -34.24
C VAL A 50 0.40 5.40 -34.09
N LEU A 51 1.47 4.78 -34.59
CA LEU A 51 1.71 3.34 -34.40
C LEU A 51 1.96 2.99 -32.92
N GLY A 52 2.70 3.81 -32.17
CA GLY A 52 2.94 3.58 -30.73
C GLY A 52 1.68 3.70 -29.88
N ILE A 53 0.81 4.67 -30.19
CA ILE A 53 -0.50 4.81 -29.52
C ILE A 53 -1.42 3.65 -29.91
N GLY A 54 -1.46 3.29 -31.19
CA GLY A 54 -2.24 2.15 -31.68
C GLY A 54 -1.82 0.82 -31.05
N PHE A 55 -0.53 0.57 -30.89
CA PHE A 55 -0.02 -0.63 -30.24
C PHE A 55 -0.39 -0.68 -28.75
N ASN A 56 -0.29 0.43 -28.02
CA ASN A 56 -0.76 0.51 -26.62
C ASN A 56 -2.25 0.23 -26.50
N LEU A 57 -3.08 0.80 -27.39
CA LEU A 57 -4.52 0.55 -27.40
C LEU A 57 -4.85 -0.89 -27.79
N TYR A 58 -4.08 -1.49 -28.70
CA TYR A 58 -4.24 -2.88 -29.10
C TYR A 58 -3.89 -3.86 -27.97
N VAL A 59 -2.82 -3.59 -27.21
CA VAL A 59 -2.46 -4.38 -26.01
C VAL A 59 -3.57 -4.28 -24.96
N LEU A 60 -4.07 -3.07 -24.68
CA LEU A 60 -5.19 -2.88 -23.74
C LEU A 60 -6.50 -3.55 -24.22
N TYR A 61 -6.73 -3.61 -25.54
CA TYR A 61 -7.90 -4.27 -26.11
C TYR A 61 -7.80 -5.80 -26.07
N GLN A 62 -6.62 -6.36 -26.35
CA GLN A 62 -6.33 -7.79 -26.20
C GLN A 62 -6.55 -8.23 -24.73
N ASP A 63 -6.03 -7.46 -23.78
CA ASP A 63 -6.19 -7.74 -22.34
C ASP A 63 -7.66 -7.75 -21.91
N ARG A 64 -8.48 -6.88 -22.52
CA ARG A 64 -9.92 -6.79 -22.24
C ARG A 64 -10.77 -7.87 -22.94
N THR A 65 -10.32 -8.37 -24.08
CA THR A 65 -11.08 -9.36 -24.88
C THR A 65 -10.71 -10.80 -24.54
N GLN A 66 -9.54 -11.05 -23.94
CA GLN A 66 -9.15 -12.35 -23.40
C GLN A 66 -9.65 -12.60 -21.97
N ALA A 67 -10.23 -11.60 -21.31
CA ALA A 67 -10.94 -11.78 -20.05
C ALA A 67 -12.23 -12.58 -20.29
N SER A 68 -12.08 -13.90 -20.39
CA SER A 68 -13.20 -14.83 -20.34
C SER A 68 -13.98 -14.58 -19.05
N ALA A 69 -15.31 -14.53 -19.12
CA ALA A 69 -16.16 -14.29 -17.96
C ALA A 69 -15.97 -15.32 -16.82
N ALA A 70 -15.21 -16.41 -17.07
CA ALA A 70 -14.86 -17.43 -16.10
C ALA A 70 -13.60 -17.12 -15.27
N ASP A 71 -12.68 -16.27 -15.75
CA ASP A 71 -11.41 -15.96 -15.07
C ASP A 71 -11.48 -14.67 -14.22
N VAL A 72 -12.37 -13.74 -14.57
CA VAL A 72 -12.66 -12.52 -13.77
C VAL A 72 -13.26 -12.87 -12.41
N ALA A 73 -13.90 -14.04 -12.27
CA ALA A 73 -14.43 -14.52 -11.00
C ALA A 73 -13.35 -15.09 -10.06
N LYS A 74 -12.15 -15.39 -10.55
CA LYS A 74 -11.08 -16.08 -9.77
C LYS A 74 -9.91 -15.19 -9.38
N THR A 75 -9.79 -14.00 -9.97
CA THR A 75 -8.80 -13.01 -9.55
C THR A 75 -9.50 -11.94 -8.72
N PRO A 76 -9.54 -12.04 -7.38
CA PRO A 76 -9.98 -10.92 -6.57
C PRO A 76 -9.11 -9.73 -6.96
N ALA A 77 -9.73 -8.58 -7.25
CA ALA A 77 -9.02 -7.39 -7.68
C ALA A 77 -7.83 -7.15 -6.75
N MET A 78 -6.62 -6.89 -7.28
CA MET A 78 -5.41 -6.69 -6.48
C MET A 78 -5.62 -5.72 -5.29
N SER A 79 -6.52 -4.76 -5.43
CA SER A 79 -6.94 -3.85 -4.37
C SER A 79 -7.64 -4.53 -3.18
N SER A 80 -8.50 -5.53 -3.41
CA SER A 80 -9.16 -6.27 -2.33
C SER A 80 -8.19 -7.22 -1.62
N GLN A 81 -7.24 -7.81 -2.33
CA GLN A 81 -6.15 -8.58 -1.70
C GLN A 81 -5.28 -7.69 -0.80
N LEU A 82 -4.90 -6.49 -1.28
CA LEU A 82 -4.13 -5.53 -0.49
C LEU A 82 -4.87 -5.05 0.76
N ALA A 83 -6.19 -4.82 0.64
CA ALA A 83 -7.04 -4.48 1.77
C ALA A 83 -7.09 -5.62 2.80
N GLY A 84 -7.23 -6.86 2.35
CA GLY A 84 -7.21 -8.06 3.19
C GLY A 84 -5.90 -8.20 3.96
N ILE A 85 -4.75 -8.03 3.30
CA ILE A 85 -3.41 -8.07 3.93
C ILE A 85 -3.30 -7.04 5.05
N ARG A 86 -3.67 -5.78 4.77
CA ARG A 86 -3.58 -4.68 5.75
C ARG A 86 -4.47 -4.93 6.95
N LEU A 87 -5.71 -5.38 6.71
CA LEU A 87 -6.67 -5.60 7.77
C LEU A 87 -6.30 -6.79 8.64
N CYS A 88 -5.83 -7.90 8.04
CA CYS A 88 -5.38 -9.07 8.78
C CYS A 88 -4.17 -8.73 9.66
N ARG A 89 -3.19 -8.01 9.11
CA ARG A 89 -2.03 -7.51 9.89
C ARG A 89 -2.49 -6.63 11.06
N HIS A 90 -3.40 -5.69 10.81
CA HIS A 90 -3.90 -4.79 11.86
C HIS A 90 -4.58 -5.56 13.00
N ARG A 91 -5.44 -6.54 12.69
CA ARG A 91 -6.11 -7.38 13.68
C ARG A 91 -5.13 -8.22 14.49
N LEU A 92 -4.16 -8.85 13.83
CA LEU A 92 -3.10 -9.63 14.50
C LEU A 92 -2.25 -8.75 15.43
N THR A 93 -1.93 -7.52 15.03
CA THR A 93 -1.22 -6.57 15.89
C THR A 93 -2.06 -6.19 17.11
N ALA A 94 -3.35 -5.87 16.94
CA ALA A 94 -4.24 -5.58 18.06
C ALA A 94 -4.36 -6.77 19.04
N LEU A 95 -4.45 -8.00 18.52
CA LEU A 95 -4.42 -9.20 19.35
C LEU A 95 -3.10 -9.33 20.12
N SER A 96 -1.96 -9.06 19.49
CA SER A 96 -0.67 -9.12 20.19
C SER A 96 -0.55 -8.07 21.31
N GLU A 97 -1.08 -6.87 21.10
CA GLU A 97 -1.13 -5.82 22.12
C GLU A 97 -2.02 -6.26 23.28
N ALA A 98 -3.18 -6.86 23.00
CA ALA A 98 -4.06 -7.42 24.03
C ALA A 98 -3.41 -8.56 24.83
N VAL A 99 -2.61 -9.42 24.18
CA VAL A 99 -1.84 -10.48 24.84
C VAL A 99 -0.79 -9.89 25.78
N VAL A 100 -0.05 -8.89 25.32
CA VAL A 100 0.96 -8.20 26.16
C VAL A 100 0.29 -7.51 27.35
N ALA A 101 -0.85 -6.85 27.13
CA ALA A 101 -1.62 -6.24 28.21
C ALA A 101 -2.14 -7.27 29.23
N TYR A 102 -2.69 -8.40 28.76
CA TYR A 102 -3.13 -9.51 29.60
C TYR A 102 -1.97 -10.03 30.45
N GLN A 103 -0.81 -10.25 29.83
CA GLN A 103 0.37 -10.76 30.50
C GLN A 103 0.88 -9.81 31.59
N ASN A 104 0.92 -8.51 31.30
CA ASN A 104 1.40 -7.52 32.26
C ASN A 104 0.49 -7.38 33.49
N GLU A 105 -0.82 -7.65 33.33
CA GLU A 105 -1.80 -7.51 34.41
C GLU A 105 -1.90 -8.77 35.28
N LEU A 106 -1.88 -9.95 34.65
CA LEU A 106 -2.13 -11.22 35.33
C LEU A 106 -0.87 -12.05 35.56
N GLU A 107 0.29 -11.56 35.10
CA GLU A 107 1.58 -12.26 35.12
C GLU A 107 1.52 -13.66 34.50
N ALA A 108 0.53 -13.89 33.63
CA ALA A 108 0.22 -15.18 33.01
C ALA A 108 -0.10 -15.01 31.53
N MET A 109 0.11 -16.06 30.73
CA MET A 109 -0.31 -16.09 29.34
C MET A 109 -1.79 -16.44 29.22
N PRO A 110 -2.54 -15.85 28.27
CA PRO A 110 -3.90 -16.29 27.95
C PRO A 110 -3.90 -17.75 27.50
N GLU A 111 -4.98 -18.48 27.80
CA GLU A 111 -5.16 -19.86 27.38
C GLU A 111 -5.90 -19.97 26.05
N ASN A 112 -6.76 -18.99 25.77
CA ASN A 112 -7.61 -18.96 24.59
C ASN A 112 -7.87 -17.50 24.13
N LEU A 113 -8.57 -17.35 23.01
CA LEU A 113 -8.96 -16.03 22.49
C LEU A 113 -10.03 -15.34 23.34
N ASP A 114 -10.84 -16.08 24.09
CA ASP A 114 -11.91 -15.52 24.92
C ASP A 114 -11.34 -14.69 26.08
N ASP A 115 -10.18 -15.09 26.61
CA ASP A 115 -9.44 -14.36 27.65
C ASP A 115 -9.04 -12.94 27.20
N LEU A 116 -8.90 -12.74 25.89
CA LEU A 116 -8.53 -11.46 25.29
C LEU A 116 -9.74 -10.57 24.98
N LYS A 117 -10.94 -11.14 24.83
CA LYS A 117 -12.16 -10.40 24.45
C LYS A 117 -12.43 -9.15 25.30
N PRO A 118 -12.21 -9.15 26.64
CA PRO A 118 -12.42 -7.95 27.47
C PRO A 118 -11.47 -6.79 27.13
N ARG A 119 -10.35 -7.06 26.44
CA ARG A 119 -9.29 -6.09 26.12
C ARG A 119 -9.30 -5.67 24.65
N LEU A 120 -10.30 -6.10 23.88
CA LEU A 120 -10.44 -5.78 22.47
C LEU A 120 -11.58 -4.78 22.25
N ASP A 121 -11.35 -3.80 21.38
CA ASP A 121 -12.35 -2.81 21.01
C ASP A 121 -13.51 -3.42 20.19
N SER A 122 -13.27 -4.56 19.55
CA SER A 122 -14.28 -5.30 18.78
C SER A 122 -13.99 -6.79 18.77
N GLN A 123 -15.06 -7.59 18.86
CA GLN A 123 -14.97 -9.05 18.71
C GLN A 123 -14.56 -9.49 17.30
N ASP A 124 -14.76 -8.65 16.29
CA ASP A 124 -14.35 -8.96 14.91
C ASP A 124 -12.82 -9.06 14.77
N ILE A 125 -12.07 -8.53 15.74
CA ILE A 125 -10.61 -8.60 15.77
C ILE A 125 -10.12 -10.05 15.94
N THR A 126 -10.89 -10.92 16.58
CA THR A 126 -10.50 -12.33 16.78
C THR A 126 -10.67 -13.20 15.52
N ARG A 127 -11.16 -12.62 14.43
CA ARG A 127 -11.45 -13.31 13.17
C ARG A 127 -10.62 -12.77 12.02
N ASP A 128 -10.23 -13.67 11.13
CA ASP A 128 -9.61 -13.31 9.87
C ASP A 128 -10.61 -12.53 8.99
N PRO A 129 -10.23 -11.37 8.43
CA PRO A 129 -11.16 -10.52 7.69
C PRO A 129 -11.60 -11.08 6.35
N VAL A 130 -10.92 -12.09 5.81
CA VAL A 130 -11.23 -12.66 4.49
C VAL A 130 -12.12 -13.90 4.63
N SER A 131 -11.72 -14.84 5.48
CA SER A 131 -12.42 -16.10 5.70
C SER A 131 -13.51 -16.02 6.78
N GLY A 132 -13.44 -15.03 7.67
CA GLY A 132 -14.32 -14.91 8.84
C GLY A 132 -14.05 -15.96 9.93
N LEU A 133 -13.02 -16.80 9.75
CA LEU A 133 -12.63 -17.83 10.69
C LEU A 133 -11.79 -17.25 11.82
N GLU A 134 -11.89 -17.83 13.01
CA GLU A 134 -11.10 -17.39 14.16
C GLU A 134 -9.61 -17.70 13.99
N TYR A 135 -8.78 -16.80 14.49
CA TYR A 135 -7.33 -17.03 14.56
C TYR A 135 -7.03 -18.25 15.44
N ARG A 136 -6.02 -19.03 15.08
CA ARG A 136 -5.65 -20.21 15.86
C ARG A 136 -4.65 -19.82 16.93
N PHE A 137 -4.92 -20.28 18.15
CA PHE A 137 -4.10 -20.03 19.32
C PHE A 137 -3.18 -21.23 19.56
N ALA A 138 -1.86 -21.01 19.58
CA ALA A 138 -0.88 -22.04 19.88
C ALA A 138 0.19 -21.50 20.83
N LYS A 139 0.69 -22.35 21.74
CA LYS A 139 1.82 -21.99 22.62
C LYS A 139 3.12 -22.40 21.94
N ASP A 140 4.14 -21.54 22.00
CA ASP A 140 5.49 -21.88 21.54
C ASP A 140 6.24 -22.69 22.61
N ALA A 141 7.34 -23.34 22.22
CA ALA A 141 8.15 -24.15 23.13
C ALA A 141 8.88 -23.33 24.22
N GLY A 142 8.96 -22.01 24.06
CA GLY A 142 9.57 -21.07 24.99
C GLY A 142 8.57 -20.38 25.93
N GLY A 143 7.30 -20.79 25.94
CA GLY A 143 6.25 -20.18 26.75
C GLY A 143 5.68 -18.88 26.18
N GLY A 144 6.03 -18.53 24.95
CA GLY A 144 5.37 -17.51 24.14
C GLY A 144 4.11 -18.04 23.48
N LEU A 145 3.44 -17.15 22.76
CA LEU A 145 2.17 -17.39 22.09
C LEU A 145 2.33 -17.17 20.58
N VAL A 146 1.75 -18.07 19.80
CA VAL A 146 1.63 -17.97 18.34
C VAL A 146 0.16 -17.86 17.97
N LEU A 147 -0.19 -16.73 17.34
CA LEU A 147 -1.48 -16.50 16.73
C LEU A 147 -1.35 -16.78 15.23
N GLN A 148 -1.95 -17.87 14.75
CA GLN A 148 -1.85 -18.29 13.36
C GLN A 148 -3.08 -17.87 12.57
N CYS A 149 -2.86 -17.43 11.34
CA CYS A 149 -3.97 -17.17 10.46
C CYS A 149 -4.54 -18.47 9.85
N PRO A 150 -5.88 -18.67 9.84
CA PRO A 150 -6.49 -19.81 9.16
C PRO A 150 -6.38 -19.77 7.62
N SER A 151 -6.07 -18.63 7.01
CA SER A 151 -6.05 -18.48 5.54
C SER A 151 -4.86 -17.66 5.02
N PRO A 152 -3.62 -18.08 5.34
CA PRO A 152 -2.43 -17.29 5.02
C PRO A 152 -2.20 -17.09 3.52
N SER A 153 -2.69 -18.01 2.69
CA SER A 153 -2.66 -17.88 1.22
C SER A 153 -3.56 -16.77 0.68
N ALA A 154 -4.58 -16.34 1.43
CA ALA A 154 -5.53 -15.32 0.98
C ALA A 154 -5.03 -13.89 1.20
N HIS A 155 -4.19 -13.67 2.22
CA HIS A 155 -3.74 -12.33 2.61
C HIS A 155 -2.27 -12.29 3.09
N GLY A 156 -1.46 -13.31 2.78
CA GLY A 156 0.00 -13.32 2.91
C GLY A 156 0.58 -13.26 4.33
N VAL A 157 -0.23 -13.33 5.39
CA VAL A 157 0.24 -13.33 6.78
C VAL A 157 0.05 -14.73 7.35
N GLU A 158 1.13 -15.35 7.84
CA GLU A 158 1.11 -16.70 8.37
C GLU A 158 0.76 -16.71 9.86
N SER A 159 1.51 -15.96 10.65
CA SER A 159 1.33 -15.90 12.09
C SER A 159 1.92 -14.63 12.70
N ILE A 160 1.58 -14.37 13.95
CA ILE A 160 2.28 -13.43 14.81
C ILE A 160 2.71 -14.15 16.08
N GLU A 161 3.95 -13.95 16.49
CA GLU A 161 4.54 -14.54 17.68
C GLU A 161 4.71 -13.47 18.75
N VAL A 162 4.24 -13.77 19.95
CA VAL A 162 4.29 -12.89 21.12
C VAL A 162 5.11 -13.60 22.19
N GLN A 163 6.21 -12.99 22.59
CA GLN A 163 7.05 -13.51 23.67
C GLN A 163 7.04 -12.55 24.87
N PRO A 164 7.08 -13.06 26.11
CA PRO A 164 7.25 -12.26 27.32
C PRO A 164 8.36 -11.22 27.18
N GLY A 165 8.03 -9.94 27.39
CA GLY A 165 9.01 -8.85 27.40
C GLY A 165 9.67 -8.54 26.04
N LYS A 166 9.16 -9.08 24.94
CA LYS A 166 9.64 -8.81 23.58
C LYS A 166 8.53 -8.24 22.70
N ALA A 167 8.93 -7.49 21.67
CA ALA A 167 8.01 -7.05 20.64
C ALA A 167 7.44 -8.24 19.87
N ALA A 168 6.18 -8.15 19.46
CA ALA A 168 5.53 -9.17 18.65
C ALA A 168 6.17 -9.24 17.25
N VAL A 169 6.36 -10.45 16.73
CA VAL A 169 7.01 -10.71 15.45
C VAL A 169 6.00 -11.26 14.46
N VAL A 170 5.78 -10.54 13.35
CA VAL A 170 4.88 -10.97 12.27
C VAL A 170 5.65 -11.85 11.29
N LYS A 171 5.14 -13.06 11.04
CA LYS A 171 5.62 -13.97 9.98
C LYS A 171 4.68 -13.90 8.79
N TYR A 172 5.26 -13.60 7.63
CA TYR A 172 4.55 -13.57 6.35
C TYR A 172 4.73 -14.91 5.65
N LEU A 173 3.72 -15.29 4.87
CA LEU A 173 3.83 -16.47 4.02
C LEU A 173 4.98 -16.25 3.03
N GLU A 174 6.02 -17.07 3.13
CA GLU A 174 7.08 -17.08 2.12
C GLU A 174 6.49 -17.63 0.82
N LEU A 175 6.20 -16.75 -0.13
CA LEU A 175 5.86 -17.12 -1.50
C LEU A 175 7.13 -17.65 -2.18
N GLY A 176 7.52 -18.87 -1.83
CA GLY A 176 8.63 -19.57 -2.46
C GLY A 176 8.33 -19.77 -3.94
N ASN A 177 9.22 -19.25 -4.81
CA ASN A 177 9.30 -19.56 -6.24
C ASN A 177 9.13 -21.07 -6.44
N ARG A 178 7.98 -21.48 -6.98
CA ARG A 178 7.80 -22.78 -7.63
C ARG A 178 7.73 -22.57 -9.12
#